data_AF-A0A2V5VIW5-F1
#
_entry.id   AF-A0A2V5VIW5-F1
#
_cell.length_a   1.000
_cell.length_b   1.000
_cell.length_c   1.000
_cell.angle_alpha   90.00
_cell.angle_beta   90.00
_cell.angle_gamma   90.00
#
_symmetry.space_group_name_H-M   'P 1'
#
loop_
_entity.id
_entity.type
_entity.pdbx_description
1 polymer ?
#
loop_
_entity_poly.entity_id
_entity_poly.type
_entity_poly.pdbx_seq_one_letter_code
_entity_poly.pdbx_strand_id
1 'polypeptide(L)'
;TKKQIKAITEEHRRKKEELTEQLTDSLSNILLGEKIPLDVVNAETGEIIIPANRKITKTLLRKLANVYDHIEIDPSPIRNKIREIIGHYEHKFAELELERERSMDRVESGDDIDPGIIKQVKVFIASKRKLSVGDKMAGRHGNKGVVARIVPEEDMPFLADGTPVEIVLNPLGVPSRMNVGQVLETHLGVAAKALGFKVATPVFDGIKESKIRDYLKEARKKEGFSWVQETGKAKLFDGRTGDPFDQEVVVGYIYMMKLGHLVADKIHARAVGPYSLVTQQPLGGKAQYGGQRFGEMEVWALEAYGAAYTLQELLTVKSDDVQGRTRIYESIVKGDNSLEAGTPESFNVLIKEMQSLGLDVKVGGQAPTTVFEHLA
;
A
#
# COMPACT_ATOMS: atom_id res chain seq x y z
N THR A 1 -25.87 17.77 1.48
CA THR A 1 -26.84 18.35 0.51
C THR A 1 -26.53 19.79 0.13
N LYS A 2 -26.99 20.87 0.80
CA LYS A 2 -26.83 22.26 0.28
C LYS A 2 -25.39 22.69 -0.04
N LYS A 3 -24.42 22.32 0.81
CA LYS A 3 -22.98 22.60 0.56
C LYS A 3 -22.38 21.79 -0.59
N GLN A 4 -22.84 20.55 -0.79
CA GLN A 4 -22.41 19.68 -1.89
C GLN A 4 -22.99 20.13 -3.23
N ILE A 5 -24.28 20.47 -3.25
CA ILE A 5 -24.94 21.03 -4.45
C ILE A 5 -24.19 22.30 -4.87
N LYS A 6 -23.92 23.23 -3.94
CA LYS A 6 -23.14 24.44 -4.23
C LYS A 6 -21.73 24.13 -4.76
N ALA A 7 -21.06 23.10 -4.23
CA ALA A 7 -19.74 22.70 -4.71
C ALA A 7 -19.79 22.12 -6.13
N ILE A 8 -20.79 21.29 -6.44
CA ILE A 8 -21.01 20.71 -7.78
C ILE A 8 -21.32 21.82 -8.79
N THR A 9 -22.19 22.76 -8.44
CA THR A 9 -22.52 23.90 -9.32
C THR A 9 -21.30 24.78 -9.58
N GLU A 10 -20.47 25.03 -8.56
CA GLU A 10 -19.26 25.85 -8.69
C GLU A 10 -18.17 25.14 -9.50
N GLU A 11 -17.99 23.83 -9.31
CA GLU A 11 -17.06 23.02 -10.10
C GLU A 11 -17.50 22.95 -11.57
N HIS A 12 -18.79 22.76 -11.83
CA HIS A 12 -19.35 22.80 -13.18
C HIS A 12 -19.15 24.16 -13.83
N ARG A 13 -19.42 25.26 -13.12
CA ARG A 13 -19.19 26.63 -13.61
C ARG A 13 -17.73 26.83 -14.01
N ARG A 14 -16.78 26.39 -13.17
CA ARG A 14 -15.34 26.47 -13.47
C ARG A 14 -14.96 25.66 -14.71
N LYS A 15 -15.39 24.39 -14.78
CA LYS A 15 -15.12 23.52 -15.94
C LYS A 15 -15.74 24.09 -17.24
N LYS A 16 -16.94 24.67 -17.15
CA LYS A 16 -17.61 25.34 -18.28
C LYS A 16 -16.82 26.56 -18.75
N GLU A 17 -16.37 27.40 -17.83
CA GLU A 17 -15.52 28.57 -18.14
C GLU A 17 -14.20 28.17 -18.81
N GLU A 18 -13.52 27.12 -18.31
CA GLU A 18 -12.31 26.58 -18.93
C GLU A 18 -12.56 26.06 -20.35
N LEU A 19 -13.67 25.35 -20.57
CA LEU A 19 -14.03 24.83 -21.89
C LEU A 19 -14.38 25.95 -22.87
N THR A 20 -15.08 26.98 -22.40
CA THR A 20 -15.37 28.19 -23.18
C THR A 20 -14.11 28.96 -23.55
N GLU A 21 -13.10 29.00 -22.66
CA GLU A 21 -11.80 29.59 -22.96
C GLU A 21 -11.03 28.79 -24.01
N GLN A 22 -11.02 27.45 -23.91
CA GLN A 22 -10.44 26.58 -24.92
C GLN A 22 -11.12 26.72 -26.30
N LEU A 23 -12.45 26.84 -26.33
CA LEU A 23 -13.20 27.14 -27.54
C LEU A 23 -12.81 28.52 -28.10
N THR A 24 -12.71 29.53 -27.23
CA THR A 24 -12.29 30.89 -27.63
C THR A 24 -10.89 30.89 -28.25
N ASP A 25 -9.94 30.14 -27.68
CA ASP A 25 -8.58 30.03 -28.20
C ASP A 25 -8.54 29.25 -29.52
N SER A 26 -9.33 28.18 -29.65
CA SER A 26 -9.46 27.41 -30.89
C SER A 26 -10.03 28.26 -32.03
N LEU A 27 -11.06 29.07 -31.74
CA LEU A 27 -11.62 30.05 -32.67
C LEU A 27 -10.61 31.18 -32.97
N SER A 28 -9.83 31.61 -31.98
CA SER A 28 -8.82 32.67 -32.15
C SER A 28 -7.69 32.23 -33.08
N ASN A 29 -7.24 30.98 -33.01
CA ASN A 29 -6.17 30.48 -33.89
C ASN A 29 -6.51 30.56 -35.39
N ILE A 30 -7.81 30.57 -35.72
CA ILE A 30 -8.28 30.53 -37.11
C ILE A 30 -8.84 31.88 -37.55
N LEU A 31 -9.52 32.62 -36.67
CA LEU A 31 -10.32 33.79 -37.05
C LEU A 31 -9.74 35.12 -36.55
N LEU A 32 -8.71 35.11 -35.71
CA LEU A 32 -8.16 36.33 -35.13
C LEU A 32 -7.52 37.20 -36.21
N GLY A 33 -7.99 38.45 -36.31
CA GLY A 33 -7.49 39.42 -37.30
C GLY A 33 -8.12 39.31 -38.69
N GLU A 34 -8.90 38.27 -38.97
CA GLU A 34 -9.69 38.19 -40.20
C GLU A 34 -10.86 39.18 -40.19
N LYS A 35 -11.36 39.51 -41.39
CA LYS A 35 -12.57 40.33 -41.60
C LYS A 35 -13.61 39.46 -42.29
N ILE A 36 -14.76 39.29 -41.65
CA ILE A 36 -15.88 38.55 -42.23
C ILE A 36 -16.79 39.59 -42.92
N PRO A 37 -17.17 39.42 -44.19
CA PRO A 37 -18.01 40.36 -44.92
C PRO A 37 -19.50 40.31 -44.52
N LEU A 38 -19.85 39.48 -43.55
CA LEU A 38 -21.20 39.15 -43.10
C LEU A 38 -21.29 39.34 -41.58
N ASP A 39 -22.48 39.69 -41.11
CA ASP A 39 -22.77 39.78 -39.68
C ASP A 39 -22.92 38.38 -39.07
N VAL A 40 -22.36 38.19 -37.87
CA VAL A 40 -22.63 37.02 -37.04
C VAL A 40 -23.60 37.44 -35.96
N VAL A 41 -24.79 36.86 -35.97
CA VAL A 41 -25.88 37.25 -35.07
C VAL A 41 -26.22 36.12 -34.09
N ASN A 42 -26.63 36.51 -32.90
CA ASN A 42 -27.26 35.62 -31.96
C ASN A 42 -28.71 35.36 -32.42
N ALA A 43 -29.04 34.10 -32.66
CA ALA A 43 -30.36 33.70 -33.18
C ALA A 43 -31.51 34.00 -32.19
N GLU A 44 -31.23 34.05 -30.88
CA GLU A 44 -32.26 34.29 -29.86
C GLU A 44 -32.51 35.76 -29.56
N THR A 45 -31.44 36.56 -29.52
CA THR A 45 -31.52 37.98 -29.10
C THR A 45 -31.50 38.95 -30.28
N GLY A 46 -31.12 38.48 -31.47
CA GLY A 46 -30.87 39.33 -32.64
C GLY A 46 -29.66 40.26 -32.48
N GLU A 47 -28.87 40.11 -31.40
CA GLU A 47 -27.67 40.92 -31.17
C GLU A 47 -26.58 40.55 -32.18
N ILE A 48 -26.00 41.55 -32.84
CA ILE A 48 -24.84 41.39 -33.72
C ILE A 48 -23.60 41.15 -32.84
N ILE A 49 -23.11 39.91 -32.82
CA ILE A 49 -21.92 39.51 -32.06
C ILE A 49 -20.66 39.98 -32.79
N ILE A 50 -20.58 39.76 -34.11
CA ILE A 50 -19.47 40.20 -34.96
C ILE A 50 -20.03 41.02 -36.12
N PRO A 51 -19.80 42.34 -36.13
CA PRO A 51 -20.21 43.20 -37.25
C PRO A 51 -19.42 42.91 -38.52
N ALA A 52 -20.09 43.02 -39.67
CA ALA A 52 -19.52 42.86 -41.00
C ALA A 52 -18.34 43.82 -41.21
N ASN A 53 -17.29 43.30 -41.86
CA ASN A 53 -16.05 43.99 -42.20
C ASN A 53 -15.23 44.54 -41.02
N ARG A 54 -15.61 44.24 -39.78
CA ARG A 54 -14.82 44.57 -38.58
C ARG A 54 -13.74 43.52 -38.35
N LYS A 55 -12.56 43.96 -37.88
CA LYS A 55 -11.50 43.03 -37.45
C LYS A 55 -11.98 42.25 -36.22
N ILE A 56 -11.87 40.93 -36.27
CA ILE A 56 -12.23 40.06 -35.17
C ILE A 56 -11.20 40.21 -34.04
N THR A 57 -11.71 40.46 -32.83
CA THR A 57 -10.91 40.57 -31.61
C THR A 57 -11.26 39.42 -30.67
N LYS A 58 -10.33 39.05 -29.77
CA LYS A 58 -10.52 37.97 -28.80
C LYS A 58 -11.75 38.17 -27.90
N THR A 59 -12.13 39.42 -27.63
CA THR A 59 -13.33 39.75 -26.85
C THR A 59 -14.63 39.39 -27.58
N LEU A 60 -14.69 39.59 -28.90
CA LEU A 60 -15.83 39.20 -29.73
C LEU A 60 -15.92 37.67 -29.86
N LEU A 61 -14.77 36.99 -29.97
CA LEU A 61 -14.73 35.52 -29.99
C LEU A 61 -15.15 34.89 -28.66
N ARG A 62 -14.82 35.53 -27.52
CA ARG A 62 -15.32 35.09 -26.21
C ARG A 62 -16.83 35.25 -26.10
N LYS A 63 -17.39 36.35 -26.63
CA LYS A 63 -18.86 36.52 -26.72
C LYS A 63 -19.49 35.45 -27.61
N LEU A 64 -18.87 35.12 -28.74
CA LEU A 64 -19.32 34.06 -29.63
C LEU A 64 -19.29 32.68 -28.95
N ALA A 65 -18.20 32.36 -28.25
CA ALA A 65 -18.03 31.11 -27.52
C ALA A 65 -19.02 30.94 -26.34
N ASN A 66 -19.53 32.03 -25.77
CA ASN A 66 -20.57 31.97 -24.73
C ASN A 66 -21.95 31.61 -25.28
N VAL A 67 -22.20 31.87 -26.57
CA VAL A 67 -23.50 31.65 -27.23
C VAL A 67 -23.37 30.60 -28.33
N TYR A 68 -22.45 29.64 -28.16
CA TYR A 68 -22.07 28.68 -29.21
C TYR A 68 -23.26 27.87 -29.76
N ASP A 69 -24.31 27.67 -28.96
CA ASP A 69 -25.54 26.94 -29.29
C ASP A 69 -26.50 27.71 -30.22
N HIS A 70 -26.42 29.05 -30.26
CA HIS A 70 -27.42 29.91 -30.90
C HIS A 70 -26.80 30.94 -31.85
N ILE A 71 -25.94 30.47 -32.75
CA ILE A 71 -25.26 31.31 -33.74
C ILE A 71 -25.90 31.13 -35.12
N GLU A 72 -26.33 32.25 -35.70
CA GLU A 72 -26.79 32.31 -37.08
C GLU A 72 -25.78 33.10 -37.93
N ILE A 73 -25.38 32.49 -39.05
CA ILE A 73 -24.43 33.07 -40.02
C ILE A 73 -24.94 32.71 -41.42
N ASP A 74 -24.95 33.70 -42.29
CA ASP A 74 -25.27 33.52 -43.71
C ASP A 74 -24.31 32.52 -44.40
N PRO A 75 -24.75 31.82 -45.46
CA PRO A 75 -23.95 30.82 -46.15
C PRO A 75 -22.59 31.33 -46.62
N SER A 76 -21.52 30.86 -45.98
CA SER A 76 -20.14 31.21 -46.33
C SER A 76 -19.16 30.07 -46.02
N PRO A 77 -17.98 30.03 -46.66
CA PRO A 77 -16.92 29.07 -46.32
C PRO A 77 -16.44 29.16 -44.87
N ILE A 78 -16.51 30.37 -44.28
CA ILE A 78 -16.10 30.64 -42.89
C ILE A 78 -17.11 30.03 -41.90
N ARG A 79 -18.40 30.05 -42.22
CA ARG A 79 -19.45 29.40 -41.43
C ARG A 79 -19.19 27.90 -41.24
N ASN A 80 -18.75 27.21 -42.29
CA ASN A 80 -18.48 25.77 -42.21
C ASN A 80 -17.33 25.48 -41.24
N LYS A 81 -16.26 26.30 -41.26
CA LYS A 81 -15.14 26.19 -40.32
C LYS A 81 -15.56 26.49 -38.87
N ILE A 82 -16.36 27.53 -38.65
CA ILE A 82 -16.87 27.89 -37.32
C ILE A 82 -17.73 26.74 -36.77
N ARG A 83 -18.65 26.18 -37.58
CA ARG A 83 -19.51 25.07 -37.17
C ARG A 83 -18.74 23.78 -36.89
N GLU A 84 -17.69 23.49 -37.64
CA GLU A 84 -16.84 22.31 -37.40
C GLU A 84 -16.15 22.40 -36.03
N ILE A 85 -15.57 23.56 -35.71
CA ILE A 85 -14.93 23.80 -34.40
C ILE A 85 -15.96 23.73 -33.29
N ILE A 86 -17.10 24.39 -33.45
CA ILE A 86 -18.18 24.39 -32.45
C ILE A 86 -18.70 22.97 -32.23
N GLY A 87 -18.96 22.19 -33.28
CA GLY A 87 -19.45 20.81 -33.18
C GLY A 87 -18.51 19.88 -32.40
N HIS A 88 -17.19 20.10 -32.46
CA HIS A 88 -16.23 19.34 -31.65
C HIS A 88 -16.35 19.66 -30.14
N TYR A 89 -16.67 20.91 -29.80
CA TYR A 89 -16.83 21.35 -28.42
C TYR A 89 -18.26 21.16 -27.88
N GLU A 90 -19.27 21.12 -28.75
CA GLU A 90 -20.67 20.86 -28.42
C GLU A 90 -20.84 19.52 -27.68
N HIS A 91 -20.19 18.45 -28.17
CA HIS A 91 -20.17 17.16 -27.48
C HIS A 91 -19.56 17.26 -26.08
N LYS A 92 -18.50 18.05 -25.91
CA LYS A 92 -17.82 18.22 -24.61
C LYS A 92 -18.66 19.04 -23.63
N PHE A 93 -19.37 20.07 -24.11
CA PHE A 93 -20.33 20.82 -23.29
C PHE A 93 -21.52 19.94 -22.87
N ALA A 94 -22.05 19.12 -23.79
CA ALA A 94 -23.14 18.19 -23.50
C ALA A 94 -22.73 17.11 -22.48
N GLU A 95 -21.52 16.55 -22.61
CA GLU A 95 -20.97 15.58 -21.65
C GLU A 95 -20.79 16.20 -20.25
N LEU A 96 -20.33 17.45 -20.18
CA LEU A 96 -20.16 18.18 -18.93
C LEU A 96 -21.51 18.45 -18.24
N GLU A 97 -22.53 18.83 -19.00
CA GLU A 97 -23.88 19.07 -18.48
C GLU A 97 -24.51 17.76 -17.96
N LEU A 98 -24.31 16.65 -18.68
CA LEU A 98 -24.78 15.32 -18.28
C LEU A 98 -24.02 14.79 -17.05
N GLU A 99 -22.73 15.10 -16.89
CA GLU A 99 -21.97 14.81 -15.66
C GLU A 99 -22.53 15.59 -14.46
N ARG A 100 -22.92 16.85 -14.67
CA ARG A 100 -23.56 17.69 -13.63
C ARG A 100 -24.91 17.11 -13.22
N GLU A 101 -25.76 16.75 -14.17
CA GLU A 101 -27.08 16.16 -13.92
C GLU A 101 -26.95 14.86 -13.12
N ARG A 102 -26.11 13.92 -13.58
CA ARG A 102 -25.83 12.66 -12.85
C ARG A 102 -25.31 12.91 -11.43
N SER A 103 -24.44 13.90 -11.25
CA SER A 103 -23.88 14.24 -9.95
C SER A 103 -24.93 14.85 -9.02
N MET A 104 -25.85 15.65 -9.56
CA MET A 104 -26.98 16.19 -8.83
C MET A 104 -27.98 15.10 -8.43
N ASP A 105 -28.37 14.24 -9.38
CA ASP A 105 -29.28 13.12 -9.16
C ASP A 105 -28.76 12.19 -8.06
N ARG A 106 -27.44 11.95 -8.03
CA ARG A 106 -26.82 11.16 -6.97
C ARG A 106 -26.90 11.82 -5.60
N VAL A 107 -26.76 13.15 -5.53
CA VAL A 107 -26.88 13.89 -4.27
C VAL A 107 -28.34 13.97 -3.79
N GLU A 108 -29.29 14.03 -4.72
CA GLU A 108 -30.73 14.07 -4.44
C GLU A 108 -31.27 12.69 -4.03
N SER A 109 -30.89 11.64 -4.76
CA SER A 109 -31.27 10.25 -4.49
C SER A 109 -30.65 9.71 -3.20
N GLY A 110 -29.56 10.33 -2.73
CA GLY A 110 -28.79 9.85 -1.58
C GLY A 110 -27.87 8.69 -1.95
N ASP A 111 -27.10 8.22 -0.95
CA ASP A 111 -26.34 6.99 -1.10
C ASP A 111 -27.28 5.79 -0.91
N ASP A 112 -27.06 4.72 -1.68
CA ASP A 112 -27.77 3.46 -1.49
C ASP A 112 -27.32 2.85 -0.16
N ILE A 113 -28.26 2.76 0.79
CA ILE A 113 -28.01 2.29 2.15
C ILE A 113 -28.74 0.96 2.30
N ASP A 114 -28.05 -0.04 2.87
CA ASP A 114 -28.63 -1.36 3.11
C ASP A 114 -29.95 -1.26 3.92
N PRO A 115 -30.98 -2.07 3.58
CA PRO A 115 -32.26 -2.04 4.27
C PRO A 115 -32.09 -2.20 5.79
N GLY A 116 -32.65 -1.25 6.55
CA GLY A 116 -32.57 -1.23 8.02
C GLY A 116 -31.52 -0.27 8.60
N ILE A 117 -30.64 0.31 7.78
CA ILE A 117 -29.71 1.36 8.22
C ILE A 117 -30.32 2.74 7.92
N ILE A 118 -30.54 3.54 8.95
CA ILE A 118 -31.15 4.88 8.81
C ILE A 118 -30.12 5.92 8.34
N LYS A 119 -28.87 5.80 8.78
CA LYS A 119 -27.79 6.74 8.43
C LYS A 119 -26.43 6.06 8.53
N GLN A 120 -25.60 6.24 7.50
CA GLN A 120 -24.20 5.79 7.49
C GLN A 120 -23.26 7.00 7.60
N VAL A 121 -22.23 6.89 8.46
CA VAL A 121 -21.18 7.91 8.60
C VAL A 121 -19.84 7.26 8.32
N LYS A 122 -19.11 7.76 7.31
CA LYS A 122 -17.77 7.28 6.95
C LYS A 122 -16.73 8.31 7.40
N VAL A 123 -15.76 7.88 8.22
CA VAL A 123 -14.66 8.71 8.72
C VAL A 123 -13.35 8.17 8.14
N PHE A 124 -12.63 9.02 7.40
CA PHE A 124 -11.33 8.67 6.85
C PHE A 124 -10.22 9.14 7.79
N ILE A 125 -9.36 8.21 8.21
CA ILE A 125 -8.22 8.50 9.07
C ILE A 125 -6.94 8.24 8.27
N ALA A 126 -6.11 9.28 8.11
CA ALA A 126 -4.81 9.17 7.49
C ALA A 126 -3.71 9.15 8.56
N SER A 127 -2.75 8.22 8.43
CA SER A 127 -1.60 8.12 9.34
C SER A 127 -0.32 7.89 8.54
N LYS A 128 0.73 8.67 8.86
CA LYS A 128 2.07 8.50 8.28
C LYS A 128 2.88 7.55 9.15
N ARG A 129 3.27 6.41 8.60
CA ARG A 129 4.09 5.40 9.29
C ARG A 129 5.56 5.54 8.88
N LYS A 130 6.45 5.75 9.86
CA LYS A 130 7.90 5.78 9.65
C LYS A 130 8.48 4.37 9.51
N LEU A 131 9.73 4.26 9.07
CA LEU A 131 10.49 3.00 9.10
C LEU A 131 10.77 2.63 10.56
N SER A 132 10.62 1.35 10.90
CA SER A 132 10.87 0.84 12.24
C SER A 132 11.61 -0.49 12.21
N VAL A 133 12.26 -0.84 13.33
CA VAL A 133 12.90 -2.15 13.51
C VAL A 133 11.83 -3.25 13.37
N GLY A 134 12.13 -4.27 12.57
CA GLY A 134 11.17 -5.33 12.24
C GLY A 134 10.41 -5.13 10.92
N ASP A 135 10.47 -3.94 10.30
CA ASP A 135 9.89 -3.73 8.96
C ASP A 135 10.66 -4.53 7.90
N LYS A 136 9.93 -5.05 6.90
CA LYS A 136 10.51 -5.81 5.80
C LYS A 136 10.90 -4.90 4.63
N MET A 137 12.15 -5.01 4.19
CA MET A 137 12.71 -4.29 3.04
C MET A 137 13.15 -5.29 1.97
N ALA A 138 13.28 -4.83 0.73
CA ALA A 138 13.79 -5.63 -0.37
C ALA A 138 14.57 -4.79 -1.39
N GLY A 139 15.64 -5.34 -1.95
CA GLY A 139 16.23 -4.82 -3.18
C GLY A 139 15.56 -5.41 -4.43
N ARG A 140 15.99 -4.93 -5.61
CA ARG A 140 15.45 -5.38 -6.90
C ARG A 140 15.90 -6.79 -7.29
N HIS A 141 16.98 -7.28 -6.71
CA HIS A 141 17.61 -8.56 -7.04
C HIS A 141 17.16 -9.73 -6.12
N GLY A 142 15.94 -9.65 -5.59
CA GLY A 142 15.36 -10.70 -4.75
C GLY A 142 15.93 -10.78 -3.32
N ASN A 143 16.83 -9.86 -2.94
CA ASN A 143 17.38 -9.75 -1.60
C ASN A 143 16.36 -9.11 -0.65
N LYS A 144 15.61 -9.96 0.07
CA LYS A 144 14.66 -9.54 1.11
C LYS A 144 15.32 -9.60 2.48
N GLY A 145 15.02 -8.63 3.33
CA GLY A 145 15.55 -8.55 4.69
C GLY A 145 14.57 -7.86 5.64
N VAL A 146 14.86 -7.98 6.93
CA VAL A 146 14.15 -7.27 8.00
C VAL A 146 15.13 -6.26 8.60
N VAL A 147 14.66 -5.05 8.90
CA VAL A 147 15.49 -4.04 9.58
C VAL A 147 15.80 -4.53 10.99
N ALA A 148 17.06 -4.86 11.25
CA ALA A 148 17.50 -5.40 12.55
C ALA A 148 17.73 -4.30 13.59
N ARG A 149 18.36 -3.19 13.19
CA ARG A 149 18.68 -2.05 14.07
C ARG A 149 18.71 -0.76 13.27
N ILE A 150 18.30 0.33 13.91
CA ILE A 150 18.53 1.70 13.44
C ILE A 150 19.60 2.27 14.37
N VAL A 151 20.71 2.72 13.81
CA VAL A 151 21.85 3.25 14.56
C VAL A 151 22.01 4.75 14.28
N PRO A 152 22.61 5.51 15.20
CA PRO A 152 23.02 6.89 14.95
C PRO A 152 24.01 6.99 13.77
N GLU A 153 24.11 8.18 13.18
CA GLU A 153 24.94 8.44 12.00
C GLU A 153 26.44 8.35 12.34
N GLU A 154 26.82 8.81 13.53
CA GLU A 154 28.19 8.76 14.06
C GLU A 154 28.73 7.34 14.27
N ASP A 155 27.83 6.36 14.44
CA ASP A 155 28.15 4.96 14.65
C ASP A 155 28.35 4.19 13.33
N MET A 156 27.98 4.80 12.19
CA MET A 156 28.04 4.14 10.89
C MET A 156 29.45 4.21 10.31
N PRO A 157 29.89 3.15 9.60
CA PRO A 157 31.11 3.21 8.81
C PRO A 157 31.09 4.40 7.85
N PHE A 158 32.21 5.10 7.73
CA PHE A 158 32.31 6.28 6.88
C PHE A 158 33.45 6.17 5.87
N LEU A 159 33.28 6.91 4.77
CA LEU A 159 34.23 7.02 3.67
C LEU A 159 35.36 8.00 4.00
N ALA A 160 36.43 8.00 3.21
CA ALA A 160 37.57 8.90 3.40
C ALA A 160 37.21 10.41 3.30
N ASP A 161 36.06 10.73 2.69
CA ASP A 161 35.51 12.08 2.61
C ASP A 161 34.63 12.46 3.82
N GLY A 162 34.48 11.56 4.80
CA GLY A 162 33.64 11.72 5.99
C GLY A 162 32.20 11.30 5.80
N THR A 163 31.77 10.87 4.60
CA THR A 163 30.38 10.49 4.34
C THR A 163 30.06 9.14 4.99
N PRO A 164 29.07 9.06 5.90
CA PRO A 164 28.64 7.80 6.50
C PRO A 164 27.80 6.98 5.52
N VAL A 165 27.90 5.65 5.61
CA VAL A 165 27.03 4.75 4.83
C VAL A 165 25.63 4.68 5.44
N GLU A 166 24.60 4.50 4.62
CA GLU A 166 23.21 4.47 5.10
C GLU A 166 22.70 3.06 5.44
N ILE A 167 23.15 2.05 4.69
CA ILE A 167 22.70 0.66 4.83
C ILE A 167 23.91 -0.28 4.72
N VAL A 168 24.06 -1.18 5.69
CA VAL A 168 25.04 -2.26 5.65
C VAL A 168 24.33 -3.56 5.29
N LEU A 169 24.78 -4.20 4.20
CA LEU A 169 24.23 -5.47 3.70
C LEU A 169 25.22 -6.62 3.93
N ASN A 170 24.69 -7.80 4.25
CA ASN A 170 25.51 -9.00 4.44
C ASN A 170 25.98 -9.58 3.08
N PRO A 171 27.29 -9.71 2.83
CA PRO A 171 27.82 -10.22 1.56
C PRO A 171 27.60 -11.71 1.35
N LEU A 172 27.37 -12.51 2.40
CA LEU A 172 27.26 -13.97 2.31
C LEU A 172 26.07 -14.43 1.45
N GLY A 173 25.04 -13.60 1.31
CA GLY A 173 23.86 -13.91 0.49
C GLY A 173 24.13 -13.87 -1.02
N VAL A 174 25.18 -13.16 -1.46
CA VAL A 174 25.49 -12.98 -2.88
C VAL A 174 25.97 -14.27 -3.55
N PRO A 175 27.01 -14.97 -3.04
CA PRO A 175 27.47 -16.22 -3.65
C PRO A 175 26.45 -17.34 -3.49
N SER A 176 25.76 -17.42 -2.35
CA SER A 176 24.78 -18.48 -2.07
C SER A 176 23.55 -18.42 -2.98
N ARG A 177 23.10 -17.21 -3.36
CA ARG A 177 21.91 -17.02 -4.22
C ARG A 177 22.24 -16.65 -5.66
N MET A 178 23.52 -16.51 -5.99
CA MET A 178 24.03 -16.12 -7.32
C MET A 178 23.42 -14.84 -7.91
N ASN A 179 22.99 -13.90 -7.07
CA ASN A 179 22.40 -12.63 -7.51
C ASN A 179 23.47 -11.53 -7.65
N VAL A 180 24.45 -11.79 -8.51
CA VAL A 180 25.61 -10.90 -8.77
C VAL A 180 25.19 -9.53 -9.33
N GLY A 181 24.02 -9.47 -9.98
CA GLY A 181 23.46 -8.22 -10.53
C GLY A 181 23.36 -7.09 -9.50
N GLN A 182 23.16 -7.39 -8.20
CA GLN A 182 23.11 -6.36 -7.16
C GLN A 182 24.45 -5.62 -6.98
N VAL A 183 25.57 -6.31 -7.21
CA VAL A 183 26.92 -5.73 -7.11
C VAL A 183 27.15 -4.83 -8.33
N LEU A 184 26.75 -5.29 -9.52
CA LEU A 184 26.83 -4.50 -10.75
C LEU A 184 25.93 -3.25 -10.68
N GLU A 185 24.73 -3.37 -10.11
CA GLU A 185 23.84 -2.22 -9.82
C GLU A 185 24.54 -1.23 -8.90
N THR A 186 25.16 -1.71 -7.82
CA THR A 186 25.87 -0.86 -6.84
C THR A 186 27.02 -0.08 -7.47
N HIS A 187 27.83 -0.76 -8.30
CA HIS A 187 28.94 -0.14 -9.04
C HIS A 187 28.45 0.90 -10.06
N LEU A 188 27.41 0.56 -10.84
CA LEU A 188 26.84 1.48 -11.81
C LEU A 188 26.15 2.67 -11.13
N GLY A 189 25.53 2.44 -9.98
CA GLY A 189 24.84 3.46 -9.19
C GLY A 189 25.77 4.54 -8.67
N VAL A 190 26.95 4.15 -8.15
CA VAL A 190 27.96 5.13 -7.73
C VAL A 190 28.53 5.91 -8.92
N ALA A 191 28.80 5.24 -10.04
CA ALA A 191 29.27 5.92 -11.24
C ALA A 191 28.24 6.91 -11.80
N ALA A 192 26.96 6.53 -11.82
CA ALA A 192 25.86 7.38 -12.25
C ALA A 192 25.69 8.62 -11.33
N LYS A 193 25.81 8.43 -10.02
CA LYS A 193 25.75 9.52 -9.04
C LYS A 193 26.90 10.51 -9.21
N ALA A 194 28.13 10.02 -9.36
CA ALA A 194 29.33 10.85 -9.51
C ALA A 194 29.33 11.66 -10.83
N LEU A 195 28.89 11.03 -11.92
CA LEU A 195 28.88 11.65 -13.24
C LEU A 195 27.60 12.45 -13.53
N GLY A 196 26.58 12.33 -12.67
CA GLY A 196 25.34 13.11 -12.76
C GLY A 196 24.39 12.67 -13.89
N PHE A 197 24.39 11.40 -14.27
CA PHE A 197 23.51 10.87 -15.32
C PHE A 197 22.55 9.81 -14.79
N LYS A 198 21.44 9.61 -15.51
CA LYS A 198 20.49 8.51 -15.27
C LYS A 198 20.78 7.38 -16.24
N VAL A 199 20.72 6.14 -15.75
CA VAL A 199 21.01 4.95 -16.57
C VAL A 199 19.74 4.14 -16.78
N ALA A 200 19.49 3.76 -18.03
CA ALA A 200 18.53 2.73 -18.39
C ALA A 200 19.29 1.57 -19.03
N THR A 201 19.22 0.39 -18.42
CA THR A 201 19.83 -0.83 -18.96
C THR A 201 18.71 -1.78 -19.38
N PRO A 202 18.64 -2.21 -20.66
CA PRO A 202 17.72 -3.26 -21.09
C PRO A 202 17.92 -4.55 -20.29
N VAL A 203 16.87 -5.37 -20.20
CA VAL A 203 16.86 -6.60 -19.39
C VAL A 203 17.85 -7.66 -19.92
N PHE A 204 17.97 -7.79 -21.24
CA PHE A 204 18.79 -8.81 -21.89
C PHE A 204 20.07 -8.27 -22.56
N ASP A 205 20.05 -7.04 -23.06
CA ASP A 205 21.21 -6.37 -23.66
C ASP A 205 21.69 -5.23 -22.75
N GLY A 206 22.21 -5.62 -21.58
CA GLY A 206 22.66 -4.71 -20.54
C GLY A 206 24.02 -4.07 -20.83
N ILE A 207 24.41 -3.13 -19.97
CA ILE A 207 25.75 -2.54 -20.01
C ILE A 207 26.82 -3.59 -19.72
N LYS A 208 27.88 -3.63 -20.56
CA LYS A 208 29.03 -4.51 -20.34
C LYS A 208 29.85 -4.04 -19.14
N GLU A 209 30.44 -4.99 -18.42
CA GLU A 209 31.28 -4.72 -17.24
C GLU A 209 32.44 -3.77 -17.54
N SER A 210 33.09 -3.92 -18.70
CA SER A 210 34.18 -3.02 -19.13
C SER A 210 33.75 -1.55 -19.11
N LYS A 211 32.55 -1.26 -19.60
CA LYS A 211 32.00 0.10 -19.64
C LYS A 211 31.64 0.61 -18.24
N ILE A 212 31.21 -0.27 -17.32
CA ILE A 212 31.02 0.09 -15.90
C ILE A 212 32.36 0.51 -15.29
N ARG A 213 33.43 -0.27 -15.53
CA ARG A 213 34.78 0.07 -15.04
C ARG A 213 35.29 1.39 -15.61
N ASP A 214 35.02 1.68 -16.89
CA ASP A 214 35.35 2.97 -17.49
C ASP A 214 34.60 4.13 -16.81
N TYR A 215 33.32 3.95 -16.51
CA TYR A 215 32.57 4.96 -15.75
C TYR A 215 33.06 5.13 -14.32
N LEU A 216 33.53 4.07 -13.65
CA LEU A 216 34.16 4.18 -12.32
C LEU A 216 35.47 4.98 -12.39
N LYS A 217 36.28 4.80 -13.45
CA LYS A 217 37.50 5.60 -13.67
C LYS A 217 37.18 7.08 -13.84
N GLU A 218 36.16 7.41 -14.62
CA GLU A 218 35.73 8.79 -14.81
C GLU A 218 35.08 9.37 -13.54
N ALA A 219 34.32 8.56 -12.80
CA ALA A 219 33.73 8.95 -11.52
C ALA A 219 34.80 9.33 -10.49
N ARG A 220 35.92 8.59 -10.42
CA ARG A 220 37.03 8.88 -9.51
C ARG A 220 37.64 10.28 -9.72
N LYS A 221 37.58 10.81 -10.94
CA LYS A 221 38.10 12.15 -11.28
C LYS A 221 37.19 13.29 -10.80
N LYS A 222 35.97 12.99 -10.35
CA LYS A 222 35.02 13.99 -9.85
C LYS A 222 35.32 14.33 -8.40
N GLU A 223 35.14 15.60 -8.06
CA GLU A 223 35.25 16.09 -6.68
C GLU A 223 34.25 15.34 -5.78
N GLY A 224 34.70 14.90 -4.60
CA GLY A 224 33.89 14.13 -3.66
C GLY A 224 33.76 12.63 -3.95
N PHE A 225 34.36 12.11 -5.04
CA PHE A 225 34.31 10.68 -5.40
C PHE A 225 35.70 10.04 -5.54
N SER A 226 36.73 10.65 -4.93
CA SER A 226 38.12 10.17 -5.00
C SER A 226 38.33 8.77 -4.39
N TRP A 227 37.42 8.37 -3.49
CA TRP A 227 37.38 7.04 -2.85
C TRP A 227 36.92 5.92 -3.80
N VAL A 228 36.30 6.26 -4.94
CA VAL A 228 35.81 5.27 -5.92
C VAL A 228 37.00 4.68 -6.68
N GLN A 229 37.24 3.38 -6.52
CA GLN A 229 38.25 2.66 -7.29
C GLN A 229 37.66 1.95 -8.52
N GLU A 230 38.52 1.53 -9.45
CA GLU A 230 38.13 0.72 -10.62
C GLU A 230 37.48 -0.62 -10.22
N THR A 231 37.86 -1.16 -9.06
CA THR A 231 37.30 -2.39 -8.48
C THR A 231 35.88 -2.20 -7.92
N GLY A 232 35.41 -0.96 -7.78
CA GLY A 232 34.17 -0.62 -7.07
C GLY A 232 34.27 -0.74 -5.55
N LYS A 233 35.47 -0.98 -5.02
CA LYS A 233 35.74 -1.04 -3.59
C LYS A 233 36.32 0.27 -3.08
N ALA A 234 36.12 0.53 -1.80
CA ALA A 234 36.62 1.69 -1.09
C ALA A 234 37.13 1.29 0.30
N LYS A 235 38.08 2.07 0.82
CA LYS A 235 38.52 1.95 2.21
C LYS A 235 37.51 2.66 3.10
N LEU A 236 36.92 1.92 4.03
CA LEU A 236 36.00 2.43 5.04
C LEU A 236 36.71 2.52 6.40
N PHE A 237 36.19 3.40 7.25
CA PHE A 237 36.62 3.58 8.63
C PHE A 237 35.46 3.25 9.57
N ASP A 238 35.74 2.64 10.71
CA ASP A 238 34.75 2.34 11.74
C ASP A 238 34.32 3.65 12.42
N GLY A 239 33.01 3.96 12.42
CA GLY A 239 32.46 5.14 13.08
C GLY A 239 32.69 5.18 14.59
N ARG A 240 32.86 4.01 15.23
CA ARG A 240 33.01 3.90 16.68
C ARG A 240 34.44 4.09 17.16
N THR A 241 35.42 3.54 16.44
CA THR A 241 36.83 3.62 16.84
C THR A 241 37.62 4.63 16.02
N GLY A 242 37.18 4.92 14.80
CA GLY A 242 37.91 5.71 13.80
C GLY A 242 38.95 4.90 13.01
N ASP A 243 39.14 3.61 13.35
CA ASP A 243 40.15 2.78 12.69
C ASP A 243 39.70 2.34 11.29
N PRO A 244 40.62 2.24 10.31
CA PRO A 244 40.29 1.68 9.01
C PRO A 244 40.04 0.16 9.09
N PHE A 245 39.09 -0.34 8.30
CA PHE A 245 38.93 -1.79 8.13
C PHE A 245 40.12 -2.41 7.38
N ASP A 246 40.40 -3.69 7.68
CA ASP A 246 41.52 -4.43 7.08
C ASP A 246 41.37 -4.63 5.56
N GLN A 247 40.14 -4.84 5.09
CA GLN A 247 39.83 -5.07 3.68
C GLN A 247 38.96 -3.95 3.11
N GLU A 248 39.18 -3.66 1.83
CA GLU A 248 38.33 -2.72 1.09
C GLU A 248 36.94 -3.33 0.84
N VAL A 249 35.92 -2.50 1.01
CA VAL A 249 34.51 -2.88 0.98
C VAL A 249 33.87 -2.32 -0.27
N VAL A 250 32.93 -3.06 -0.86
CA VAL A 250 32.11 -2.54 -1.98
C VAL A 250 31.15 -1.49 -1.44
N VAL A 251 31.28 -0.26 -1.94
CA VAL A 251 30.42 0.88 -1.57
C VAL A 251 29.80 1.47 -2.81
N GLY A 252 28.50 1.77 -2.77
CA GLY A 252 27.81 2.44 -3.85
C GLY A 252 26.32 2.61 -3.59
N TYR A 253 25.59 2.91 -4.66
CA TYR A 253 24.16 3.19 -4.56
C TYR A 253 23.34 2.05 -5.14
N ILE A 254 22.46 1.49 -4.32
CA ILE A 254 21.53 0.41 -4.70
C ILE A 254 20.09 0.85 -4.47
N TYR A 255 19.16 0.43 -5.34
CA TYR A 255 17.75 0.77 -5.19
C TYR A 255 17.05 -0.17 -4.20
N MET A 256 16.68 0.37 -3.04
CA MET A 256 15.96 -0.34 -1.98
C MET A 256 14.48 0.05 -1.92
N MET A 257 13.63 -0.94 -1.67
CA MET A 257 12.17 -0.80 -1.57
C MET A 257 11.68 -1.22 -0.19
N LYS A 258 10.67 -0.49 0.31
CA LYS A 258 9.90 -0.88 1.50
C LYS A 258 8.72 -1.75 1.10
N LEU A 259 8.57 -2.91 1.72
CA LEU A 259 7.43 -3.78 1.48
C LEU A 259 6.27 -3.43 2.43
N GLY A 260 5.04 -3.73 2.02
CA GLY A 260 3.84 -3.57 2.86
C GLY A 260 3.77 -4.51 4.08
N HIS A 261 4.82 -5.28 4.36
CA HIS A 261 4.90 -6.16 5.51
C HIS A 261 5.48 -5.42 6.72
N LEU A 262 4.64 -4.61 7.36
CA LEU A 262 5.02 -3.81 8.52
C LEU A 262 4.97 -4.63 9.81
N VAL A 263 5.87 -4.33 10.75
CA VAL A 263 5.91 -5.04 12.05
C VAL A 263 4.66 -4.75 12.88
N ALA A 264 4.18 -3.51 12.86
CA ALA A 264 3.00 -3.07 13.63
C ALA A 264 1.72 -3.86 13.27
N ASP A 265 1.62 -4.30 12.02
CA ASP A 265 0.47 -5.07 11.57
C ASP A 265 0.56 -6.54 12.01
N LYS A 266 1.77 -7.04 12.33
CA LYS A 266 2.03 -8.43 12.73
C LYS A 266 2.02 -8.65 14.23
N ILE A 267 2.47 -7.68 15.02
CA ILE A 267 2.50 -7.84 16.48
C ILE A 267 1.07 -7.95 17.02
N HIS A 268 0.82 -8.98 17.81
CA HIS A 268 -0.44 -9.24 18.48
C HIS A 268 -0.17 -10.13 19.69
N ALA A 269 -0.74 -9.77 20.82
CA ALA A 269 -0.68 -10.53 22.06
C ALA A 269 -2.05 -10.51 22.72
N ARG A 270 -2.33 -11.57 23.49
CA ARG A 270 -3.61 -11.77 24.14
C ARG A 270 -3.39 -12.45 25.48
N ALA A 271 -4.12 -11.99 26.49
CA ALA A 271 -4.32 -12.72 27.75
C ALA A 271 -5.69 -13.41 27.75
N VAL A 272 -6.78 -12.64 27.79
CA VAL A 272 -8.18 -13.13 27.75
C VAL A 272 -8.93 -12.45 26.61
N GLY A 273 -9.99 -13.06 26.08
CA GLY A 273 -10.88 -12.38 25.11
C GLY A 273 -12.09 -13.23 24.73
N PRO A 274 -12.68 -13.07 23.54
CA PRO A 274 -13.85 -13.82 23.10
C PRO A 274 -13.56 -15.30 22.78
N TYR A 275 -14.57 -16.14 23.04
CA TYR A 275 -14.54 -17.58 22.83
C TYR A 275 -15.64 -18.01 21.85
N SER A 276 -15.44 -19.15 21.20
CA SER A 276 -16.45 -19.80 20.35
C SER A 276 -17.63 -20.27 21.19
N LEU A 277 -18.85 -20.08 20.69
CA LEU A 277 -20.06 -20.54 21.40
C LEU A 277 -20.17 -22.07 21.43
N VAL A 278 -19.64 -22.76 20.43
CA VAL A 278 -19.78 -24.22 20.28
C VAL A 278 -18.73 -24.93 21.13
N THR A 279 -17.45 -24.70 20.85
CA THR A 279 -16.35 -25.45 21.46
C THR A 279 -15.74 -24.77 22.68
N GLN A 280 -16.19 -23.54 23.01
CA GLN A 280 -15.60 -22.72 24.08
C GLN A 280 -14.11 -22.38 23.89
N GLN A 281 -13.52 -22.66 22.73
CA GLN A 281 -12.11 -22.34 22.43
C GLN A 281 -11.92 -20.85 22.09
N PRO A 282 -10.73 -20.28 22.34
CA PRO A 282 -10.43 -18.90 21.95
C PRO A 282 -10.59 -18.71 20.43
N LEU A 283 -11.20 -17.59 20.02
CA LEU A 283 -11.31 -17.27 18.58
C LEU A 283 -9.93 -17.10 17.92
N GLY A 284 -9.85 -17.31 16.61
CA GLY A 284 -8.63 -17.14 15.82
C GLY A 284 -8.49 -15.73 15.21
N GLY A 285 -7.25 -15.32 14.98
CA GLY A 285 -6.94 -14.12 14.19
C GLY A 285 -6.94 -12.79 14.97
N LYS A 286 -6.05 -11.89 14.58
CA LYS A 286 -5.82 -10.59 15.24
C LYS A 286 -7.08 -9.71 15.31
N ALA A 287 -7.90 -9.71 14.26
CA ALA A 287 -9.09 -8.84 14.16
C ALA A 287 -10.15 -9.13 15.24
N GLN A 288 -10.24 -10.38 15.70
CA GLN A 288 -11.18 -10.81 16.72
C GLN A 288 -10.53 -10.90 18.11
N TYR A 289 -9.36 -10.28 18.27
CA TYR A 289 -8.54 -10.44 19.48
C TYR A 289 -8.23 -11.91 19.77
N GLY A 290 -7.96 -12.68 18.70
CA GLY A 290 -7.84 -14.12 18.73
C GLY A 290 -6.54 -14.65 19.36
N GLY A 291 -6.54 -15.93 19.72
CA GLY A 291 -5.39 -16.66 20.25
C GLY A 291 -4.54 -17.26 19.13
N GLN A 292 -3.33 -17.69 19.47
CA GLN A 292 -2.50 -18.47 18.56
C GLN A 292 -2.92 -19.94 18.61
N ARG A 293 -2.90 -20.59 17.45
CA ARG A 293 -3.18 -22.02 17.37
C ARG A 293 -1.97 -22.79 17.89
N PHE A 294 -2.18 -23.56 18.96
CA PHE A 294 -1.26 -24.61 19.38
C PHE A 294 -1.63 -25.87 18.57
N GLY A 295 -0.77 -26.28 17.64
CA GLY A 295 -1.06 -27.33 16.69
C GLY A 295 -0.60 -28.71 17.17
N GLU A 296 -0.91 -29.71 16.34
CA GLU A 296 -0.61 -31.12 16.60
C GLU A 296 0.91 -31.38 16.68
N MET A 297 1.70 -30.75 15.81
CA MET A 297 3.16 -30.90 15.83
C MET A 297 3.79 -30.31 17.09
N GLU A 298 3.22 -29.21 17.64
CA GLU A 298 3.67 -28.65 18.91
C GLU A 298 3.30 -29.55 20.10
N VAL A 299 2.15 -30.23 20.05
CA VAL A 299 1.76 -31.26 21.04
C VAL A 299 2.76 -32.40 21.03
N TRP A 300 3.07 -32.98 19.88
CA TRP A 300 4.07 -34.06 19.77
C TRP A 300 5.44 -33.65 20.28
N ALA A 301 5.84 -32.40 20.04
CA ALA A 301 7.09 -31.88 20.58
C ALA A 301 7.09 -31.90 22.13
N LEU A 302 6.01 -31.45 22.78
CA LEU A 302 5.89 -31.49 24.25
C LEU A 302 5.82 -32.91 24.80
N GLU A 303 5.14 -33.82 24.11
CA GLU A 303 5.09 -35.24 24.48
C GLU A 303 6.48 -35.88 24.41
N ALA A 304 7.27 -35.57 23.37
CA ALA A 304 8.65 -36.05 23.23
C ALA A 304 9.56 -35.55 24.35
N TYR A 305 9.31 -34.34 24.87
CA TYR A 305 10.00 -33.83 26.08
C TYR A 305 9.48 -34.45 27.38
N GLY A 306 8.36 -35.18 27.37
CA GLY A 306 7.71 -35.70 28.58
C GLY A 306 7.05 -34.60 29.42
N ALA A 307 6.72 -33.45 28.84
CA ALA A 307 6.20 -32.27 29.54
C ALA A 307 4.68 -32.38 29.83
N ALA A 308 4.28 -33.42 30.56
CA ALA A 308 2.86 -33.77 30.78
C ALA A 308 2.04 -32.65 31.45
N TYR A 309 2.57 -32.01 32.51
CA TYR A 309 1.86 -30.93 33.22
C TYR A 309 1.69 -29.68 32.35
N THR A 310 2.71 -29.29 31.59
CA THR A 310 2.63 -28.15 30.65
C THR A 310 1.63 -28.42 29.54
N LEU A 311 1.61 -29.64 29.01
CA LEU A 311 0.66 -30.02 27.98
C LEU A 311 -0.77 -30.06 28.51
N GLN A 312 -1.00 -30.61 29.70
CA GLN A 312 -2.31 -30.62 30.36
C GLN A 312 -2.82 -29.19 30.56
N GLU A 313 -1.97 -28.27 31.04
CA GLU A 313 -2.34 -26.87 31.25
C GLU A 313 -2.75 -26.18 29.93
N LEU A 314 -1.97 -26.39 28.86
CA LEU A 314 -2.23 -25.79 27.54
C LEU A 314 -3.52 -26.30 26.90
N LEU A 315 -3.80 -27.60 27.01
CA LEU A 315 -4.96 -28.24 26.37
C LEU A 315 -6.26 -28.06 27.14
N THR A 316 -6.21 -27.77 28.45
CA THR A 316 -7.39 -27.67 29.32
C THR A 316 -7.64 -26.24 29.78
N VAL A 317 -7.02 -25.83 30.89
CA VAL A 317 -7.28 -24.57 31.61
C VAL A 317 -6.90 -23.32 30.83
N LYS A 318 -6.13 -23.43 29.74
CA LYS A 318 -5.82 -22.31 28.83
C LYS A 318 -6.69 -22.28 27.57
N SER A 319 -7.49 -23.31 27.33
CA SER A 319 -8.27 -23.47 26.10
C SER A 319 -9.78 -23.49 26.37
N ASP A 320 -10.36 -24.67 26.58
CA ASP A 320 -11.81 -24.92 26.55
C ASP A 320 -12.37 -25.53 27.84
N ASP A 321 -11.58 -25.62 28.91
CA ASP A 321 -12.13 -25.85 30.26
C ASP A 321 -12.72 -24.54 30.81
N VAL A 322 -14.05 -24.41 30.72
CA VAL A 322 -14.76 -23.18 31.11
C VAL A 322 -14.57 -22.86 32.60
N GLN A 323 -14.65 -23.86 33.47
CA GLN A 323 -14.51 -23.67 34.92
C GLN A 323 -13.04 -23.55 35.32
N GLY A 324 -12.16 -24.37 34.72
CA GLY A 324 -10.72 -24.33 34.94
C GLY A 324 -10.10 -22.97 34.62
N ARG A 325 -10.51 -22.33 33.52
CA ARG A 325 -10.05 -20.96 33.15
C ARG A 325 -10.34 -19.91 34.21
N THR A 326 -11.55 -19.92 34.77
CA THR A 326 -11.94 -18.95 35.80
C THR A 326 -11.18 -19.21 37.09
N ARG A 327 -11.07 -20.49 37.48
CA ARG A 327 -10.32 -20.89 38.69
C ARG A 327 -8.85 -20.53 38.59
N ILE A 328 -8.18 -20.87 37.48
CA ILE A 328 -6.74 -20.58 37.32
C ILE A 328 -6.48 -19.07 37.31
N TYR A 329 -7.36 -18.28 36.71
CA TYR A 329 -7.25 -16.82 36.74
C TYR A 329 -7.38 -16.28 38.17
N GLU A 330 -8.36 -16.75 38.94
CA GLU A 330 -8.52 -16.38 40.35
C GLU A 330 -7.33 -16.81 41.21
N SER A 331 -6.82 -18.03 41.03
CA SER A 331 -5.68 -18.56 41.77
C SER A 331 -4.42 -17.72 41.50
N ILE A 332 -4.15 -17.37 40.23
CA ILE A 332 -3.03 -16.48 39.87
C ILE A 332 -3.17 -15.11 40.54
N VAL A 333 -4.38 -14.53 40.56
CA VAL A 333 -4.62 -13.22 41.19
C VAL A 333 -4.48 -13.29 42.71
N LYS A 334 -4.89 -14.40 43.35
CA LYS A 334 -4.78 -14.63 44.80
C LYS A 334 -3.38 -15.08 45.23
N GLY A 335 -2.51 -15.47 44.29
CA GLY A 335 -1.20 -16.04 44.58
C GLY A 335 -1.25 -17.50 45.07
N ASP A 336 -2.35 -18.20 44.80
CA ASP A 336 -2.48 -19.64 45.05
C ASP A 336 -2.07 -20.42 43.79
N ASN A 337 -1.42 -21.57 43.97
CA ASN A 337 -0.83 -22.37 42.89
C ASN A 337 -1.60 -23.69 42.64
N SER A 338 -2.88 -23.73 42.98
CA SER A 338 -3.75 -24.87 42.73
C SER A 338 -4.13 -24.97 41.25
N LEU A 339 -3.77 -26.09 40.60
CA LEU A 339 -4.18 -26.44 39.24
C LEU A 339 -5.11 -27.65 39.28
N GLU A 340 -6.39 -27.43 38.98
CA GLU A 340 -7.37 -28.49 38.79
C GLU A 340 -7.92 -28.42 37.35
N ALA A 341 -7.50 -29.38 36.52
CA ALA A 341 -7.97 -29.49 35.15
C ALA A 341 -9.23 -30.36 35.07
N GLY A 342 -10.26 -29.86 34.39
CA GLY A 342 -11.46 -30.61 34.05
C GLY A 342 -11.42 -31.22 32.65
N THR A 343 -12.56 -31.77 32.23
CA THR A 343 -12.74 -32.29 30.87
C THR A 343 -12.96 -31.12 29.88
N PRO A 344 -12.23 -31.07 28.76
CA PRO A 344 -12.46 -30.10 27.68
C PRO A 344 -13.89 -30.09 27.15
N GLU A 345 -14.47 -28.92 26.88
CA GLU A 345 -15.81 -28.84 26.28
C GLU A 345 -15.85 -29.40 24.85
N SER A 346 -14.75 -29.31 24.09
CA SER A 346 -14.66 -29.94 22.77
C SER A 346 -14.91 -31.45 22.80
N PHE A 347 -14.50 -32.14 23.87
CA PHE A 347 -14.77 -33.56 24.05
C PHE A 347 -16.26 -33.82 24.34
N ASN A 348 -16.92 -32.97 25.14
CA ASN A 348 -18.36 -33.06 25.36
C ASN A 348 -19.15 -32.85 24.08
N VAL A 349 -18.75 -31.89 23.24
CA VAL A 349 -19.34 -31.64 21.93
C VAL A 349 -19.20 -32.88 21.04
N LEU A 350 -18.01 -33.49 20.97
CA LEU A 350 -17.78 -34.71 20.20
C LEU A 350 -18.72 -35.85 20.64
N ILE A 351 -18.89 -36.07 21.94
CA ILE A 351 -19.82 -37.09 22.45
C ILE A 351 -21.24 -36.81 21.96
N LYS A 352 -21.69 -35.55 22.01
CA LYS A 352 -23.02 -35.16 21.54
C LYS A 352 -23.20 -35.33 20.04
N GLU A 353 -22.16 -35.06 19.25
CA GLU A 353 -22.18 -35.31 17.81
C GLU A 353 -22.31 -36.82 17.52
N MET A 354 -21.54 -37.67 18.19
CA MET A 354 -21.67 -39.13 18.03
C MET A 354 -23.04 -39.65 18.46
N GLN A 355 -23.60 -39.14 19.57
CA GLN A 355 -24.94 -39.49 20.03
C GLN A 355 -26.03 -39.09 19.03
N SER A 356 -25.85 -37.96 18.33
CA SER A 356 -26.80 -37.51 17.31
C SER A 356 -26.85 -38.41 16.07
N LEU A 357 -25.79 -39.19 15.83
CA LEU A 357 -25.74 -40.22 14.78
C LEU A 357 -26.42 -41.53 15.19
N GLY A 358 -26.99 -41.61 16.41
CA GLY A 358 -27.63 -42.81 16.93
C GLY A 358 -26.67 -43.79 17.62
N LEU A 359 -25.45 -43.37 17.96
CA LEU A 359 -24.49 -44.17 18.72
C LEU A 359 -24.67 -43.94 20.23
N ASP A 360 -24.83 -45.01 21.02
CA ASP A 360 -24.86 -44.90 22.50
C ASP A 360 -23.42 -44.82 23.05
N VAL A 361 -22.85 -43.61 23.07
CA VAL A 361 -21.52 -43.34 23.62
C VAL A 361 -21.65 -42.85 25.06
N LYS A 362 -20.98 -43.54 25.99
CA LYS A 362 -20.90 -43.20 27.42
C LYS A 362 -19.45 -43.19 27.88
N VAL A 363 -19.06 -42.18 28.66
CA VAL A 363 -17.74 -42.14 29.30
C VAL A 363 -17.74 -43.13 30.47
N GLY A 364 -17.11 -44.28 30.29
CA GLY A 364 -16.97 -45.30 31.32
C GLY A 364 -15.74 -45.05 32.18
N GLY A 365 -15.91 -45.01 33.50
CA GLY A 365 -14.83 -45.17 34.46
C GLY A 365 -14.88 -46.58 35.03
N GLN A 366 -14.31 -47.56 34.33
CA GLN A 366 -13.98 -48.82 34.99
C GLN A 366 -12.63 -48.63 35.67
N ALA A 367 -12.60 -48.71 37.01
CA ALA A 367 -11.37 -49.12 37.68
C ALA A 367 -10.93 -50.44 37.03
N PRO A 368 -9.63 -50.68 36.78
CA PRO A 368 -9.17 -51.87 36.09
C PRO A 368 -9.69 -53.10 36.82
N THR A 369 -10.69 -53.77 36.24
CA THR A 369 -11.25 -55.00 36.76
C THR A 369 -10.16 -56.05 36.62
N THR A 370 -9.56 -56.44 37.74
CA THR A 370 -8.72 -57.64 37.80
C THR A 370 -9.54 -58.80 37.25
N VAL A 371 -9.06 -59.39 36.15
CA VAL A 371 -9.72 -60.43 35.34
C VAL A 371 -9.93 -61.77 36.10
N PHE A 372 -9.81 -61.80 37.42
CA PHE A 372 -9.75 -63.02 38.23
C PHE A 372 -10.96 -63.29 39.15
N GLU A 373 -12.03 -62.49 39.13
CA GLU A 373 -13.19 -62.74 40.00
C GLU A 373 -14.32 -63.60 39.38
N HIS A 374 -14.16 -64.09 38.14
CA HIS A 374 -15.13 -65.00 37.51
C HIS A 374 -14.70 -66.47 37.45
N LEU A 375 -13.72 -66.88 38.27
CA LEU A 375 -13.34 -68.27 38.47
C LEU A 375 -13.28 -68.60 39.97
N ALA A 376 -14.44 -68.77 40.58
CA ALA A 376 -14.63 -69.50 41.84
C ALA A 376 -16.00 -70.17 41.85
#